data_AF-A0A8W8JZH2-F1
#
_entry.id   AF-A0A8W8JZH2-F1
#
_cell.length_a   1.000
_cell.length_b   1.000
_cell.length_c   1.000
_cell.angle_alpha   90.00
_cell.angle_beta   90.00
_cell.angle_gamma   90.00
#
_symmetry.space_group_name_H-M   'P 1'
#
loop_
_entity.id
_entity.type
_entity.pdbx_description
1 polymer ?
#
loop_
_entity_poly.entity_id
_entity_poly.type
_entity_poly.pdbx_seq_one_letter_code
_entity_poly.pdbx_strand_id
1 'polypeptide(L)' 'RPYLENIDSSISDFNVQTVNFIIRSAVIVTVEPLLNEFGKTGFGIPVAHVELYNSTIELRKDIILIGSDLVHIEK' A
#
# COMPACT_ATOMS: atom_id res chain seq x y z
N ARG A 1 -3.10 18.21 -1.21
CA ARG A 1 -1.66 18.50 -1.38
C ARG A 1 -1.00 18.13 -0.05
N PRO A 2 0.01 17.26 0.02
CA PRO A 2 0.66 16.99 1.30
C PRO A 2 1.44 18.26 1.65
N TYR A 3 1.00 18.95 2.69
CA TYR A 3 1.74 20.06 3.28
C TYR A 3 2.76 19.43 4.22
N LEU A 4 4.05 19.68 3.98
CA LEU A 4 5.13 19.36 4.91
C LEU A 4 5.09 20.37 6.06
N GLU A 5 4.00 20.37 6.82
CA GLU A 5 3.92 21.11 8.07
C GLU A 5 4.63 20.27 9.14
N ASN A 6 5.66 20.86 9.77
CA ASN A 6 6.55 20.26 10.78
C ASN A 6 7.78 19.50 10.26
N ILE A 7 8.63 20.14 9.46
CA ILE A 7 10.03 19.70 9.31
C ILE A 7 10.85 20.42 10.38
N ASP A 8 11.20 19.73 11.45
CA ASP A 8 12.24 20.18 12.36
C ASP A 8 13.58 19.99 11.65
N SER A 9 14.19 21.08 11.18
CA SER A 9 15.41 21.06 10.38
C SER A 9 16.54 21.72 11.15
N SER A 10 17.61 20.97 11.39
CA SER A 10 18.88 21.53 11.86
C SER A 10 19.62 22.34 10.79
N ILE A 11 19.13 22.32 9.55
CA ILE A 11 19.67 23.05 8.40
C ILE A 11 18.80 24.29 8.16
N SER A 12 19.38 25.48 8.34
CA SER A 12 18.71 26.74 8.03
C SER A 12 18.58 26.95 6.52
N ASP A 13 17.49 27.59 6.09
CA ASP A 13 17.25 28.08 4.72
C ASP A 13 17.25 27.02 3.59
N PHE A 14 16.82 25.79 3.88
CA PHE A 14 16.65 24.81 2.81
C PHE A 14 15.41 25.12 1.93
N ASN A 15 15.54 24.93 0.62
CA ASN A 15 14.43 25.11 -0.30
C ASN A 15 13.45 23.93 -0.19
N VAL A 16 12.31 24.17 0.45
CA VAL A 16 11.21 23.20 0.63
C VAL A 16 10.72 22.62 -0.71
N GLN A 17 10.77 23.37 -1.81
CA GLN A 17 10.38 22.86 -3.14
C GLN A 17 11.37 21.83 -3.66
N THR A 18 12.68 22.07 -3.49
CA THR A 18 13.73 21.12 -3.88
C THR A 18 13.64 19.83 -3.07
N VAL A 19 13.43 19.93 -1.76
CA VAL A 19 13.26 18.76 -0.90
C VAL A 19 11.98 17.98 -1.27
N ASN A 20 10.87 18.67 -1.52
CA ASN A 20 9.65 18.05 -2.03
C ASN A 20 9.89 17.29 -3.34
N PHE A 21 10.64 17.88 -4.27
CA PHE A 21 10.97 17.25 -5.54
C PHE A 21 11.80 15.98 -5.35
N ILE A 22 12.82 16.03 -4.49
CA ILE A 22 13.67 14.87 -4.19
C ILE A 22 12.85 13.76 -3.53
N ILE A 23 12.03 14.09 -2.52
CA ILE A 23 11.18 13.11 -1.83
C ILE A 23 10.20 12.47 -2.82
N ARG A 24 9.49 13.27 -3.63
CA ARG A 24 8.56 12.72 -4.63
C ARG A 24 9.25 11.83 -5.65
N SER A 25 10.42 12.23 -6.11
CA SER A 25 11.21 11.43 -7.05
C SER A 25 11.62 10.10 -6.42
N ALA A 26 12.07 10.10 -5.17
CA ALA A 26 12.42 8.88 -4.44
C ALA A 26 11.20 7.97 -4.22
N VAL A 27 10.04 8.53 -3.88
CA VAL A 27 8.79 7.76 -3.72
C VAL A 27 8.41 7.07 -5.03
N ILE A 28 8.38 7.81 -6.14
CA ILE A 28 7.95 7.28 -7.45
C ILE A 28 8.95 6.27 -8.01
N VAL A 29 10.26 6.54 -7.91
CA VAL A 29 11.28 5.70 -8.55
C VAL A 29 11.64 4.48 -7.72
N THR A 30 11.51 4.55 -6.39
CA THR A 30 12.00 3.49 -5.50
C THR A 30 10.90 2.89 -4.64
N VAL A 31 10.13 3.70 -3.93
CA VAL A 31 9.16 3.18 -2.94
C VAL A 31 7.96 2.53 -3.61
N GLU A 32 7.34 3.19 -4.59
CA GLU A 32 6.17 2.67 -5.31
C GLU A 32 6.46 1.34 -6.02
N PRO A 33 7.56 1.18 -6.79
CA PRO A 33 7.88 -0.10 -7.42
C PRO A 33 8.09 -1.23 -6.40
N LEU A 34 8.78 -0.96 -5.29
CA LEU A 34 8.99 -1.96 -4.24
C LEU A 34 7.67 -2.40 -3.61
N LEU A 35 6.80 -1.45 -3.23
CA LEU A 35 5.48 -1.77 -2.68
C LEU A 35 4.62 -2.57 -3.67
N ASN A 36 4.70 -2.24 -4.96
CA ASN A 36 3.99 -2.98 -6.00
C ASN A 36 4.51 -4.41 -6.17
N GLU A 37 5.83 -4.64 -6.12
CA GLU A 37 6.41 -5.99 -6.15
C GLU A 37 5.98 -6.81 -4.92
N PHE A 38 5.98 -6.22 -3.72
CA PHE A 38 5.42 -6.87 -2.54
C PHE A 38 3.93 -7.18 -2.72
N GLY A 39 3.15 -6.22 -3.23
CA GLY A 39 1.71 -6.37 -3.47
C GLY A 39 1.36 -7.46 -4.48
N LYS A 40 2.19 -7.65 -5.53
CA LYS A 40 2.02 -8.73 -6.53
C LYS A 40 2.15 -10.12 -5.94
N THR A 41 3.01 -10.28 -4.93
CA THR A 41 3.16 -11.57 -4.22
C THR A 41 1.87 -11.92 -3.45
N GLY A 42 1.11 -10.90 -3.04
CA GLY A 42 -0.11 -11.06 -2.26
C GLY A 42 0.16 -11.63 -0.87
N PHE A 43 -0.90 -12.04 -0.20
CA PHE A 43 -0.82 -12.79 1.05
C PHE A 43 -1.79 -13.97 0.98
N GLY A 44 -1.39 -15.12 1.51
CA GLY A 44 -2.25 -16.29 1.57
C GLY A 44 -3.33 -16.13 2.63
N ILE A 45 -4.58 -16.39 2.26
CA ILE A 45 -5.70 -16.48 3.20
C ILE A 45 -5.83 -17.95 3.63
N PRO A 46 -5.85 -18.27 4.94
CA PRO A 46 -5.87 -19.64 5.43
C PRO A 46 -7.28 -20.26 5.30
N VAL A 47 -7.70 -20.54 4.07
CA VAL A 47 -8.96 -21.26 3.76
C VAL A 47 -8.63 -22.56 3.04
N ALA A 48 -9.21 -23.67 3.49
CA ALA A 48 -8.94 -24.99 2.95
C ALA A 48 -9.99 -25.41 1.93
N HIS A 49 -9.56 -26.04 0.83
CA HIS A 49 -10.43 -26.67 -0.18
C HIS A 49 -11.47 -25.72 -0.80
N VAL A 50 -11.16 -24.43 -0.89
CA VAL A 50 -12.05 -23.45 -1.52
C VAL A 50 -11.26 -22.51 -2.43
N GLU A 51 -11.87 -22.13 -3.54
CA GLU A 51 -11.46 -21.02 -4.37
C GLU A 51 -12.35 -19.81 -4.08
N LEU A 52 -11.73 -18.63 -4.05
CA LEU A 52 -12.37 -17.34 -3.79
C LEU A 52 -12.70 -16.64 -5.11
N TYR A 53 -13.97 -16.36 -5.36
CA TYR A 53 -14.44 -15.66 -6.55
C TYR A 53 -15.13 -14.34 -6.20
N ASN A 54 -15.18 -13.43 -7.19
CA ASN A 54 -15.82 -12.12 -7.09
C ASN A 54 -15.47 -11.35 -5.81
N SER A 55 -14.21 -11.42 -5.40
CA SER A 55 -13.75 -10.87 -4.13
C SER A 55 -13.86 -9.35 -4.12
N THR A 56 -14.37 -8.83 -3.01
CA THR A 56 -14.43 -7.41 -2.68
C THR A 56 -13.58 -7.15 -1.44
N ILE A 57 -12.92 -6.00 -1.41
CA ILE A 57 -12.09 -5.57 -0.29
C ILE A 57 -12.61 -4.24 0.20
N GLU A 58 -12.85 -4.15 1.51
CA GLU A 58 -13.29 -2.93 2.16
C GLU A 58 -12.41 -2.62 3.38
N LEU A 59 -11.89 -1.40 3.41
CA LEU A 59 -11.09 -0.91 4.52
C LEU A 59 -12.01 -0.26 5.56
N ARG A 60 -11.98 -0.78 6.78
CA ARG A 60 -12.66 -0.24 7.96
C ARG A 60 -11.63 0.15 9.00
N LYS A 61 -12.06 0.91 10.00
CA LYS A 61 -11.21 1.23 11.14
C LYS A 61 -10.71 -0.09 11.76
N ASP A 62 -9.40 -0.26 11.81
CA ASP A 62 -8.69 -1.40 12.39
C ASP A 62 -8.93 -2.77 11.72
N ILE A 63 -9.68 -2.84 10.62
CA ILE A 63 -10.11 -4.10 9.99
C ILE A 63 -10.04 -4.00 8.47
N ILE A 64 -9.54 -5.07 7.83
CA ILE A 64 -9.69 -5.30 6.39
C ILE A 64 -10.77 -6.37 6.21
N LEU A 65 -11.88 -5.99 5.57
CA LEU A 65 -12.97 -6.89 5.27
C LEU A 65 -12.83 -7.43 3.84
N ILE A 66 -12.84 -8.75 3.71
CA ILE A 66 -12.74 -9.45 2.42
C ILE A 66 -14.01 -10.27 2.25
N GLY A 67 -14.89 -9.83 1.35
CA GLY A 67 -16.11 -10.55 1.00
C GLY A 67 -15.89 -11.29 -0.32
N SER A 68 -16.20 -12.59 -0.39
CA SER A 68 -15.97 -13.40 -1.60
C SER A 68 -16.97 -14.53 -1.69
N ASP A 69 -17.33 -14.91 -2.91
CA ASP A 69 -18.07 -16.13 -3.20
C ASP A 69 -17.12 -17.33 -3.08
N LEU A 70 -17.57 -18.39 -2.41
CA LEU A 70 -16.77 -19.60 -2.19
C LEU A 70 -17.19 -20.69 -3.16
N VAL A 71 -16.23 -21.28 -3.85
CA VAL A 71 -16.43 -22.51 -4.65
C VAL A 71 -15.60 -23.62 -4.02
N HIS A 72 -16.26 -24.71 -3.65
CA HIS A 72 -15.57 -25.87 -3.10
C HIS A 72 -14.79 -26.58 -4.21
N ILE A 73 -13.54 -26.91 -3.93
CA ILE A 73 -12.71 -27.71 -4.82
C ILE A 73 -12.66 -29.12 -4.26
N GLU A 74 -13.37 -30.04 -4.89
CA GLU A 74 -13.16 -31.47 -4.66
C GLU A 74 -11.82 -31.86 -5.30
N LYS A 75 -10.81 -32.14 -4.48
CA LYS A 75 -9.54 -32.72 -4.91
C LYS A 75 -9.41 -34.13 -4.37
#